data_AF-S1NUX8-F1
#
_entry.id   AF-S1NUX8-F1
#
_cell.length_a   1.000
_cell.length_b   1.000
_cell.length_c   1.000
_cell.angle_alpha   90.00
_cell.angle_beta   90.00
_cell.angle_gamma   90.00
#
_symmetry.space_group_name_H-M   'P 1'
#
loop_
_entity.id
_entity.type
_entity.pdbx_description
1 polymer ?
#
loop_
_entity_poly.entity_id
_entity_poly.type
_entity_poly.pdbx_seq_one_letter_code
_entity_poly.pdbx_strand_id
1 'polypeptide(L)'
;MKKFTFSLEKLLDYRWQMELEAKRNYAACQQEINEQEKQMEQLVEEKQSLLEIREETVSRMQVQQWYLLGLEQQMMETQNRLLASQQKLQQALNVYIAAQKERKVLEKLKDKQLAEYQFLLNQEEQKMLDEMGGRKQAQAMFG
;
A
#
# COMPACT_ATOMS: atom_id res chain seq x y z
N MET A 1 5.86 13.07 36.84
CA MET A 1 5.96 13.76 35.54
C MET A 1 4.74 13.46 34.68
N LYS A 2 4.25 14.43 33.89
CA LYS A 2 3.11 14.22 32.97
C LYS A 2 3.56 13.32 31.82
N LYS A 3 2.75 12.31 31.45
CA LYS A 3 3.02 11.45 30.29
C LYS A 3 3.05 12.27 29.00
N PHE A 4 3.88 11.89 28.02
CA PHE A 4 3.88 12.48 26.69
C PHE A 4 2.52 12.27 26.01
N THR A 5 2.01 13.32 25.37
CA THR A 5 0.77 13.29 24.60
C THR A 5 0.99 14.00 23.27
N PHE A 6 0.79 13.29 22.16
CA PHE A 6 0.87 13.89 20.84
C PHE A 6 -0.47 14.53 20.47
N SER A 7 -0.47 15.83 20.19
CA SER A 7 -1.70 16.59 19.93
C SER A 7 -2.44 16.16 18.65
N LEU A 8 -1.72 15.56 17.69
CA LEU A 8 -2.25 15.12 16.41
C LEU A 8 -2.45 13.59 16.33
N GLU A 9 -2.54 12.89 17.47
CA GLU A 9 -2.70 11.43 17.50
C GLU A 9 -3.89 10.95 16.67
N LYS A 10 -5.07 11.57 16.87
CA LYS A 10 -6.29 11.24 16.11
C LYS A 10 -6.12 11.44 14.60
N LEU A 11 -5.36 12.46 14.20
CA LEU A 11 -5.09 12.71 12.79
C LEU A 11 -4.12 11.67 12.22
N LEU A 12 -3.12 11.26 13.00
CA LEU A 12 -2.20 10.18 12.62
C LEU A 12 -2.94 8.85 12.43
N ASP A 13 -3.86 8.51 13.35
CA ASP A 13 -4.71 7.32 13.25
C ASP A 13 -5.58 7.35 11.99
N TYR A 14 -6.20 8.50 11.70
CA TYR A 14 -6.97 8.68 10.48
C TYR A 14 -6.11 8.49 9.22
N ARG A 15 -4.90 9.08 9.16
CA ARG A 15 -3.98 8.90 8.02
C ARG A 15 -3.52 7.45 7.88
N TRP A 16 -3.39 6.72 8.98
CA TRP A 16 -3.11 5.29 8.95
C TRP A 16 -4.25 4.50 8.29
N GLN A 17 -5.49 4.80 8.66
CA GLN A 17 -6.67 4.17 8.04
C GLN A 17 -6.75 4.48 6.54
N MET A 18 -6.49 5.74 6.16
CA MET A 18 -6.46 6.13 4.74
C MET A 18 -5.38 5.40 3.94
N GLU A 19 -4.17 5.23 4.48
CA GLU A 19 -3.12 4.44 3.81
C GLU A 19 -3.55 2.97 3.66
N LEU A 20 -4.14 2.37 4.70
CA LEU A 20 -4.63 0.99 4.64
C LEU A 20 -5.72 0.80 3.58
N GLU A 21 -6.66 1.73 3.49
CA GLU A 21 -7.71 1.70 2.47
C GLU A 21 -7.13 1.84 1.06
N ALA A 22 -6.23 2.81 0.85
CA ALA A 22 -5.55 2.98 -0.43
C ALA A 22 -4.74 1.74 -0.83
N LYS A 23 -4.08 1.09 0.13
CA LYS A 23 -3.36 -0.18 -0.09
C LYS A 23 -4.29 -1.30 -0.50
N ARG A 24 -5.46 -1.43 0.14
CA ARG A 24 -6.48 -2.43 -0.21
C ARG A 24 -7.01 -2.19 -1.62
N ASN A 25 -7.29 -0.94 -1.98
CA ASN A 25 -7.74 -0.60 -3.33
C ASN A 25 -6.68 -0.95 -4.39
N TYR A 26 -5.42 -0.58 -4.14
CA TYR A 26 -4.31 -0.96 -5.03
C TYR A 26 -4.20 -2.49 -5.20
N ALA A 27 -4.31 -3.25 -4.11
CA ALA A 27 -4.29 -4.71 -4.17
C ALA A 27 -5.48 -5.27 -4.96
N ALA A 28 -6.68 -4.71 -4.80
CA ALA A 28 -7.86 -5.12 -5.56
C ALA A 28 -7.69 -4.89 -7.06
N CYS A 29 -7.19 -3.71 -7.47
CA CYS A 29 -6.87 -3.44 -8.88
C CYS A 29 -5.83 -4.42 -9.44
N GLN A 30 -4.84 -4.80 -8.63
CA GLN A 30 -3.82 -5.78 -9.05
C GLN A 30 -4.44 -7.16 -9.24
N GLN A 31 -5.34 -7.60 -8.36
CA GLN A 31 -6.05 -8.86 -8.53
C GLN A 31 -6.90 -8.88 -9.81
N GLU A 32 -7.61 -7.78 -10.09
CA GLU A 32 -8.42 -7.65 -11.31
C GLU A 32 -7.56 -7.78 -12.59
N ILE A 33 -6.36 -7.21 -12.60
CA ILE A 33 -5.39 -7.38 -13.70
C ILE A 33 -4.96 -8.84 -13.82
N ASN A 34 -4.59 -9.48 -12.71
CA ASN A 34 -4.13 -10.87 -12.74
C ASN A 34 -5.23 -11.82 -13.26
N GLU A 35 -6.48 -11.58 -12.90
CA GLU A 35 -7.63 -12.34 -13.40
C GLU A 35 -7.83 -12.15 -14.92
N GLN A 36 -7.67 -10.92 -15.42
CA GLN A 36 -7.75 -10.61 -16.84
C GLN A 36 -6.59 -11.20 -17.64
N GLU A 37 -5.37 -11.19 -17.10
CA GLU A 37 -4.21 -11.84 -17.71
C GLU A 37 -4.42 -13.35 -17.81
N LYS A 38 -4.91 -13.98 -16.74
CA LYS A 38 -5.26 -15.40 -16.76
C LYS A 38 -6.37 -15.71 -17.77
N GLN A 39 -7.39 -14.85 -17.88
CA GLN A 39 -8.41 -15.00 -18.92
C GLN A 39 -7.81 -14.93 -20.33
N MET A 40 -6.89 -14.00 -20.55
CA MET A 40 -6.20 -13.85 -21.83
C MET A 40 -5.35 -15.08 -22.18
N GLU A 41 -4.61 -15.63 -21.21
CA GLU A 41 -3.86 -16.88 -21.37
C GLU A 41 -4.76 -18.05 -21.79
N GLN A 42 -5.90 -18.21 -21.11
CA GLN A 42 -6.88 -19.25 -21.46
C GLN A 42 -7.42 -19.10 -22.90
N LEU A 43 -7.74 -17.87 -23.32
CA LEU A 43 -8.19 -17.60 -24.69
C LEU A 43 -7.11 -17.90 -25.73
N VAL A 44 -5.84 -17.61 -25.41
CA VAL A 44 -4.70 -17.92 -26.29
C VAL A 44 -4.52 -19.43 -26.42
N GLU A 45 -4.53 -20.16 -25.29
CA GLU A 45 -4.43 -21.63 -25.28
C GLU A 45 -5.58 -22.26 -26.06
N GLU A 46 -6.81 -21.78 -25.85
CA GLU A 46 -7.98 -22.26 -26.55
C GLU A 46 -7.85 -22.03 -28.06
N LYS A 47 -7.45 -20.83 -28.48
CA LYS A 47 -7.19 -20.52 -29.89
C LYS A 47 -6.12 -21.44 -30.48
N GLN A 48 -5.03 -21.69 -29.77
CA GLN A 48 -3.97 -22.60 -30.23
C GLN A 48 -4.49 -24.02 -30.39
N SER A 49 -5.21 -24.54 -29.40
CA SER A 49 -5.80 -25.88 -29.46
C SER A 49 -6.73 -26.06 -30.66
N LEU A 50 -7.51 -25.01 -30.98
CA LEU A 50 -8.42 -25.05 -32.11
C LEU A 50 -7.69 -25.01 -33.45
N LEU A 51 -6.55 -24.31 -33.54
CA LEU A 51 -5.73 -24.28 -34.76
C LEU A 51 -5.03 -25.61 -35.04
N GLU A 52 -4.80 -26.45 -34.02
CA GLU A 52 -4.24 -27.79 -34.19
C GLU A 52 -5.26 -28.80 -34.75
N ILE A 53 -6.56 -28.53 -34.58
CA ILE A 53 -7.64 -29.37 -35.11
C ILE A 53 -7.76 -29.18 -36.62
N ARG A 54 -7.55 -30.26 -37.37
CA ARG A 54 -7.81 -30.30 -38.82
C ARG A 54 -9.23 -30.79 -39.08
N GLU A 55 -10.05 -29.90 -39.63
CA GLU A 55 -11.40 -30.26 -40.09
C GLU A 55 -11.36 -30.77 -41.53
N GLU A 56 -12.14 -31.80 -41.83
CA GLU A 56 -12.14 -32.46 -43.15
C GLU A 56 -13.28 -31.97 -44.07
N THR A 57 -14.29 -31.31 -43.49
CA THR A 57 -15.49 -30.86 -44.21
C THR A 57 -15.59 -29.34 -44.22
N VAL A 58 -15.93 -28.76 -45.37
CA VAL A 58 -16.11 -27.31 -45.56
C VAL A 58 -17.03 -26.69 -44.50
N SER A 59 -18.16 -27.33 -44.18
CA SER A 59 -19.08 -26.83 -43.15
C SER A 59 -18.45 -26.74 -41.76
N ARG A 60 -17.57 -27.68 -41.39
CA ARG A 60 -16.88 -27.66 -40.10
C ARG A 60 -15.75 -26.63 -40.08
N MET A 61 -15.03 -26.48 -41.19
CA MET A 61 -14.05 -25.40 -41.35
C MET A 61 -14.68 -24.02 -41.17
N GLN A 62 -15.90 -23.81 -41.72
CA GLN A 62 -16.62 -22.56 -41.53
C GLN A 62 -16.96 -22.32 -40.05
N VAL A 63 -17.49 -23.33 -39.34
CA VAL A 63 -17.79 -23.22 -37.90
C VAL A 63 -16.53 -22.90 -37.09
N GLN A 64 -15.42 -23.59 -37.37
CA GLN A 64 -14.12 -23.33 -36.75
C GLN A 64 -13.65 -21.90 -36.99
N GLN A 65 -13.80 -21.39 -38.21
CA GLN A 65 -13.44 -20.01 -38.56
C GLN A 65 -14.29 -18.98 -37.81
N TRP A 66 -15.61 -19.17 -37.73
CA TRP A 66 -16.49 -18.29 -36.95
C TRP A 66 -16.12 -18.27 -35.46
N TYR A 67 -15.76 -19.43 -34.91
CA TYR A 67 -15.32 -19.53 -33.53
C TYR A 67 -13.99 -18.80 -33.30
N LEU A 68 -13.01 -18.97 -34.20
CA LEU A 68 -11.74 -18.25 -34.14
C LEU A 68 -11.94 -16.73 -34.15
N LEU A 69 -12.84 -16.21 -34.99
CA LEU A 69 -13.19 -14.80 -35.02
C LEU A 69 -13.81 -14.34 -33.68
N GLY A 70 -14.66 -15.18 -33.09
CA GLY A 70 -15.24 -14.92 -31.76
C GLY A 70 -14.17 -14.85 -30.67
N LEU A 71 -13.22 -15.79 -30.66
CA LEU A 71 -12.09 -15.76 -29.73
C LEU A 71 -11.23 -14.51 -29.91
N GLU A 72 -10.93 -14.13 -31.16
CA GLU A 72 -10.16 -12.91 -31.45
C GLU A 72 -10.85 -11.64 -30.94
N GLN A 73 -12.17 -11.56 -31.09
CA GLN A 73 -12.96 -10.46 -30.54
C GLN A 73 -12.87 -10.45 -29.00
N GLN A 74 -13.05 -11.60 -28.34
CA GLN A 74 -12.95 -11.70 -26.88
C GLN A 74 -11.56 -11.33 -26.36
N MET A 75 -10.50 -11.74 -27.08
CA MET A 75 -9.12 -11.37 -26.76
C MET A 75 -8.92 -9.85 -26.88
N MET A 76 -9.43 -9.23 -27.95
CA MET A 76 -9.36 -7.77 -28.13
C MET A 76 -10.10 -7.02 -27.01
N GLU A 77 -11.29 -7.47 -26.64
CA GLU A 77 -12.06 -6.89 -25.52
C GLU A 77 -11.34 -7.06 -24.18
N THR A 78 -10.73 -8.22 -23.95
CA THR A 78 -9.94 -8.49 -22.74
C THR A 78 -8.68 -7.62 -22.68
N GLN A 79 -8.00 -7.43 -23.81
CA GLN A 79 -6.85 -6.52 -23.91
C GLN A 79 -7.23 -5.07 -23.60
N ASN A 80 -8.37 -4.60 -24.12
CA ASN A 80 -8.85 -3.25 -23.84
C ASN A 80 -9.19 -3.06 -22.35
N ARG A 81 -9.82 -4.08 -21.73
CA ARG A 81 -10.08 -4.09 -20.28
C ARG A 81 -8.78 -4.09 -19.47
N LEU A 82 -7.76 -4.83 -19.91
CA LEU A 82 -6.45 -4.87 -19.27
C LEU A 82 -5.78 -3.50 -19.27
N LEU A 83 -5.77 -2.80 -20.42
CA LEU A 83 -5.22 -1.44 -20.53
C LEU A 83 -5.93 -0.46 -19.58
N ALA A 84 -7.27 -0.52 -19.51
CA ALA A 84 -8.03 0.30 -18.59
C ALA A 84 -7.73 -0.03 -17.11
N SER A 85 -7.60 -1.32 -16.79
CA SER A 85 -7.28 -1.77 -15.42
C SER A 85 -5.86 -1.36 -15.00
N GLN A 86 -4.89 -1.40 -15.92
CA GLN A 86 -3.53 -0.91 -15.68
C GLN A 86 -3.50 0.60 -15.39
N GLN A 87 -4.31 1.39 -16.10
CA GLN A 87 -4.46 2.82 -15.79
C GLN A 87 -5.05 3.04 -14.38
N LYS A 88 -6.07 2.27 -14.00
CA LYS A 88 -6.65 2.32 -12.63
C LYS A 88 -5.64 1.91 -11.57
N LEU A 89 -4.86 0.86 -11.82
CA LEU A 89 -3.80 0.39 -10.91
C LEU A 89 -2.78 1.51 -10.68
N GLN A 90 -2.35 2.19 -11.73
CA GLN A 90 -1.39 3.29 -11.62
C GLN A 90 -1.96 4.46 -10.80
N GLN A 91 -3.25 4.78 -10.99
CA GLN A 91 -3.93 5.79 -10.17
C GLN A 91 -4.01 5.37 -8.70
N ALA A 92 -4.39 4.12 -8.43
CA ALA A 92 -4.45 3.57 -7.07
C ALA A 92 -3.07 3.56 -6.39
N LEU A 93 -2.02 3.24 -7.14
CA LEU A 93 -0.63 3.30 -6.66
C LEU A 93 -0.23 4.72 -6.25
N ASN A 94 -0.56 5.70 -7.08
CA ASN A 94 -0.28 7.11 -6.77
C ASN A 94 -0.99 7.57 -5.50
N VAL A 95 -2.25 7.18 -5.33
CA VAL A 95 -3.03 7.47 -4.11
C VAL A 95 -2.40 6.80 -2.88
N TYR A 96 -2.02 5.52 -2.98
CA TYR A 96 -1.37 4.80 -1.89
C TYR A 96 -0.03 5.45 -1.49
N ILE A 97 0.81 5.82 -2.46
CA ILE A 97 2.08 6.52 -2.20
C ILE A 97 1.84 7.88 -1.53
N ALA A 98 0.82 8.63 -1.97
CA ALA A 98 0.49 9.92 -1.37
C ALA A 98 0.04 9.75 0.09
N ALA A 99 -0.90 8.85 0.35
CA ALA A 99 -1.40 8.55 1.70
C ALA A 99 -0.26 8.12 2.64
N GLN A 100 0.64 7.26 2.14
CA GLN A 100 1.81 6.84 2.90
C GLN A 100 2.75 8.01 3.23
N LYS A 101 2.99 8.93 2.28
CA LYS A 101 3.81 10.12 2.53
C LYS A 101 3.20 10.99 3.63
N GLU A 102 1.90 11.26 3.55
CA GLU A 102 1.19 12.06 4.54
C GLU A 102 1.26 11.45 5.95
N ARG A 103 1.05 10.13 6.06
CA ARG A 103 1.19 9.42 7.34
C ARG A 103 2.62 9.52 7.89
N LYS A 104 3.63 9.27 7.06
CA LYS A 104 5.05 9.34 7.44
C LYS A 104 5.48 10.73 7.90
N VAL A 105 4.89 11.80 7.37
CA VAL A 105 5.16 13.17 7.84
C VAL A 105 4.71 13.35 9.29
N LEU A 106 3.51 12.89 9.63
CA LEU A 106 2.99 12.98 11.01
C LEU A 106 3.73 12.06 11.98
N GLU A 107 4.09 10.86 11.54
CA GLU A 107 4.90 9.93 12.32
C GLU A 107 6.26 10.54 12.68
N LYS A 108 6.98 11.12 11.69
CA LYS A 108 8.23 11.82 11.95
C LYS A 108 8.07 13.03 12.87
N LEU A 109 6.94 13.73 12.80
CA LEU A 109 6.65 14.84 13.70
C LEU A 109 6.46 14.35 15.15
N LYS A 110 5.72 13.26 15.34
CA LYS A 110 5.52 12.61 16.63
C LYS A 110 6.84 12.14 17.22
N ASP A 111 7.68 11.48 16.43
CA ASP A 111 8.99 10.98 16.87
C ASP A 111 9.91 12.11 17.34
N LYS A 112 9.92 13.24 16.62
CA LYS A 112 10.69 14.44 17.02
C LYS A 112 10.20 15.01 18.35
N GLN A 113 8.88 15.18 18.50
CA GLN A 113 8.30 15.70 19.75
C GLN A 113 8.55 14.76 20.94
N LEU A 114 8.50 13.44 20.69
CA LEU A 114 8.80 12.45 21.72
C LEU A 114 10.27 12.51 22.14
N ALA A 115 11.19 12.62 21.19
CA ALA A 115 12.62 12.76 21.46
C ALA A 115 12.93 14.05 22.25
N GLU A 116 12.30 15.16 21.90
CA GLU A 116 12.44 16.43 22.63
C GLU A 116 11.89 16.32 24.06
N TYR A 117 10.71 15.71 24.24
CA TYR A 117 10.15 15.45 25.55
C TYR A 117 11.08 14.58 26.42
N GLN A 118 11.65 13.50 25.87
CA GLN A 118 12.60 12.63 26.57
C GLN A 118 13.88 13.38 26.96
N PHE A 119 14.38 14.23 26.07
CA PHE A 119 15.56 15.06 26.35
C PHE A 119 15.31 16.01 27.53
N LEU A 120 14.16 16.70 27.54
CA LEU A 120 13.79 17.61 28.62
C LEU A 120 13.59 16.87 29.94
N LEU A 121 12.96 15.69 29.91
CA LEU A 121 12.77 14.84 31.08
C LEU A 121 14.11 14.45 31.71
N ASN A 122 15.05 13.97 30.90
CA ASN A 122 16.39 13.59 31.37
C ASN A 122 17.13 14.78 31.98
N GLN A 123 17.01 15.98 31.37
CA GLN A 123 17.63 17.19 31.92
C GLN A 123 17.02 17.59 33.26
N GLU A 124 15.71 17.46 33.43
CA GLU A 124 15.01 17.74 34.69
C GLU A 124 15.40 16.73 35.79
N GLU A 125 15.47 15.43 35.45
CA GLU A 125 15.94 14.38 36.35
C GLU A 125 17.40 14.62 36.80
N GLN A 126 18.27 15.01 35.87
CA GLN A 126 19.67 15.30 36.18
C GLN A 126 19.82 16.51 37.12
N LYS A 127 19.08 17.59 36.88
CA LYS A 127 19.04 18.76 37.79
C LYS A 127 18.59 18.38 39.20
N MET A 128 17.54 17.57 39.30
CA MET A 128 17.02 17.09 40.60
C MET A 128 18.07 16.25 41.35
N LEU A 129 18.83 15.39 40.65
CA LEU A 129 19.90 14.60 41.24
C LEU A 129 21.06 15.48 41.73
N ASP A 130 21.48 16.47 40.95
CA ASP A 130 22.55 17.41 41.32
C ASP A 130 22.16 18.24 42.56
N GLU A 131 20.91 18.73 42.62
CA GLU A 131 20.40 19.47 43.79
C GLU A 131 20.36 18.59 45.05
N MET A 132 19.96 17.33 44.94
CA MET A 132 19.97 16.38 46.05
C MET A 132 21.40 16.04 46.50
N GLY A 133 22.34 15.89 45.57
CA GLY A 133 23.76 15.65 45.85
C GLY A 133 24.43 16.83 46.56
N GLY A 134 24.19 18.05 46.08
CA GLY A 134 24.72 19.28 46.69
C GLY A 134 24.19 19.54 48.10
N ARG A 135 22.90 19.26 48.36
CA ARG A 135 22.31 19.36 49.71
C ARG A 135 22.93 18.38 50.70
N LYS A 136 23.22 17.15 50.28
CA LYS A 136 23.88 16.16 51.15
C LYS A 136 25.32 16.55 51.50
N GLN A 137 26.08 17.09 50.55
CA GLN A 137 27.43 17.60 50.83
C GLN A 137 27.41 18.83 51.76
N ALA A 138 26.46 19.74 51.57
CA ALA A 138 26.29 20.89 52.47
C ALA A 138 25.95 20.45 53.90
N GLN A 139 25.06 19.46 54.08
CA GLN A 139 24.76 18.90 55.40
C GLN A 139 25.94 18.19 56.05
N ALA A 140 26.83 17.54 55.29
CA ALA A 140 28.01 16.88 55.81
C ALA A 140 29.18 17.84 56.15
N MET A 141 29.17 19.07 55.62
CA MET A 141 30.18 20.10 55.90
C MET A 141 29.83 20.99 57.10
N PHE A 142 28.56 21.06 57.49
CA PHE A 142 28.05 21.92 58.56
C PHE A 142 27.46 21.15 59.75
N GLY A 143 27.65 19.83 59.83
CA GLY A 143 27.28 18.98 60.97
C GLY A 143 28.50 18.30 61.58
#